data_AF-A0A0E9WIS1-F1
#
_entry.id   AF-A0A0E9WIS1-F1
#
_cell.length_a   1.000
_cell.length_b   1.000
_cell.length_c   1.000
_cell.angle_alpha   90.00
_cell.angle_beta   90.00
_cell.angle_gamma   90.00
#
_symmetry.space_group_name_H-M   'P 1'
#
loop_
_entity.id
_entity.type
_entity.pdbx_description
1 polymer ?
#
loop_
_entity_poly.entity_id
_entity_poly.type
_entity_poly.pdbx_seq_one_letter_code
_entity_poly.pdbx_strand_id
1 'polypeptide(L)' 'MALDIEIATYRKLLEGEESRISSPLPNISSLRETMMELKPVIDSMSSKKVLIKTIETRDGQVINESTQHHDDYDDELDFE' A
#
# COMPACT_ATOMS: atom_id res chain seq x y z
N MET A 1 -2.37 26.32 -34.05
CA MET A 1 -3.72 26.10 -33.49
C MET A 1 -3.95 24.65 -33.09
N ALA A 2 -3.88 23.68 -34.01
CA ALA A 2 -4.00 22.25 -33.63
C ALA A 2 -2.86 21.78 -32.71
N LEU A 3 -1.62 22.18 -33.01
CA LEU A 3 -0.45 21.91 -32.15
C LEU A 3 -0.59 22.50 -30.74
N ASP A 4 -1.21 23.67 -30.60
CA ASP A 4 -1.41 24.32 -29.30
C ASP A 4 -2.36 23.51 -28.41
N ILE A 5 -3.37 22.87 -29.02
CA ILE A 5 -4.33 21.96 -28.35
C ILE A 5 -3.65 20.66 -27.93
N GLU A 6 -2.83 20.08 -28.81
CA GLU A 6 -2.06 18.87 -28.49
C GLU A 6 -1.09 19.13 -27.33
N ILE A 7 -0.34 20.24 -27.38
CA ILE A 7 0.60 20.64 -26.32
C ILE A 7 -0.13 20.86 -24.99
N ALA A 8 -1.30 21.53 -24.99
CA ALA A 8 -2.09 21.74 -23.77
C ALA A 8 -2.63 20.41 -23.19
N THR A 9 -3.03 19.49 -24.05
CA THR A 9 -3.55 18.18 -23.63
C THR A 9 -2.46 17.30 -23.03
N TYR A 10 -1.28 17.26 -23.65
CA TYR A 10 -0.14 16.51 -23.10
C TYR A 10 0.36 17.09 -21.78
N ARG A 11 0.39 18.42 -21.63
CA ARG A 11 0.70 19.05 -20.33
C ARG A 11 -0.31 18.61 -19.27
N LYS A 12 -1.61 18.69 -19.55
CA LYS A 12 -2.69 18.31 -18.62
C LYS A 12 -2.66 16.83 -18.20
N LEU A 13 -2.28 15.92 -19.10
CA LEU A 13 -2.13 14.50 -18.77
C LEU A 13 -0.92 14.22 -17.87
N LEU A 14 0.09 15.10 -17.88
CA LEU A 14 1.32 14.99 -17.08
C LEU A 14 1.24 15.76 -15.74
N GLU A 15 0.22 16.61 -15.53
CA GLU A 15 0.05 17.48 -14.35
C GLU A 15 -0.33 16.74 -13.03
N GLY A 16 -0.19 15.41 -12.94
CA GLY A 16 -0.84 14.62 -11.88
C GLY A 16 -0.02 13.57 -11.13
N GLU A 17 1.27 13.36 -11.42
CA GLU A 17 2.03 12.28 -10.76
C GLU A 17 2.74 12.69 -9.46
N GLU A 18 2.88 13.98 -9.18
CA GLU A 18 3.71 14.48 -8.07
C GLU A 18 2.94 15.11 -6.89
N SER A 19 1.65 15.43 -7.05
CA SER A 19 0.81 15.96 -5.96
C SER A 19 0.55 14.94 -4.83
N ARG A 20 0.87 13.65 -5.04
CA ARG A 20 0.85 12.65 -3.96
C ARG A 20 2.14 12.61 -3.13
N ILE A 21 3.23 13.22 -3.62
CA ILE A 21 4.54 13.25 -2.95
C ILE A 21 4.88 14.66 -2.41
N SER A 22 4.11 15.69 -2.81
CA SER A 22 4.35 17.09 -2.40
C SER A 22 3.67 17.54 -1.10
N SER A 23 3.00 16.67 -0.32
CA SER A 23 3.03 16.92 1.12
C SER A 23 4.50 16.84 1.52
N PRO A 24 5.07 17.81 2.25
CA PRO A 24 6.50 17.79 2.55
C PRO A 24 6.88 16.38 2.96
N LEU A 25 7.77 15.72 2.21
CA LEU A 25 8.50 14.59 2.78
C LEU A 25 9.00 15.17 4.11
N PRO A 26 8.55 14.66 5.26
CA PRO A 26 9.09 15.15 6.50
C PRO A 26 10.59 14.91 6.35
N ASN A 27 11.38 15.97 6.56
CA ASN A 27 12.81 15.81 6.85
C ASN A 27 12.93 14.52 7.68
N ILE A 28 13.83 13.60 7.36
CA ILE A 28 13.86 12.28 8.03
C ILE A 28 13.89 12.44 9.57
N SER A 29 14.38 13.60 10.06
CA SER A 29 14.26 14.08 11.44
C SER A 29 12.83 14.44 11.91
N SER A 30 12.02 15.16 11.12
CA SER A 30 10.58 15.42 11.38
C SER A 30 9.67 14.23 11.09
N LEU A 31 10.11 13.26 10.26
CA LEU A 31 9.38 12.01 10.03
C LEU A 31 9.17 11.28 11.36
N ARG A 32 10.20 11.29 12.21
CA ARG A 32 10.18 10.67 13.54
C ARG A 32 9.09 11.25 14.45
N GLU A 33 8.80 12.55 14.33
CA GLU A 33 7.79 13.23 15.14
C GLU A 33 6.37 12.94 14.63
N THR A 34 6.14 12.98 13.31
CA THR A 34 4.86 12.55 12.71
C THR A 34 4.59 11.04 12.86
N MET A 35 5.64 10.21 12.92
CA MET A 35 5.54 8.76 13.11
C MET A 35 5.10 8.38 14.54
N MET A 36 5.37 9.25 15.53
CA MET A 36 4.84 9.10 16.88
C MET A 36 3.34 9.42 16.97
N GLU A 37 2.83 10.33 16.12
CA GLU A 37 1.39 10.66 16.06
C GLU A 37 0.60 9.75 15.10
N LEU A 38 1.29 9.11 14.15
CA LEU A 38 0.73 8.02 13.35
C LEU A 38 0.68 6.68 14.11
N LYS A 39 1.21 6.58 15.34
CA LYS A 39 1.17 5.35 16.16
C LYS A 39 -0.22 4.67 16.17
N PRO A 40 -1.37 5.35 16.40
CA PRO A 40 -2.67 4.69 16.32
C PRO A 40 -3.10 4.28 14.89
N VAL A 41 -2.57 4.91 13.85
CA VAL A 41 -2.93 4.65 12.43
C VAL A 41 -2.02 3.60 11.78
N ILE A 42 -0.74 3.56 12.13
CA ILE A 42 0.25 2.55 11.68
C ILE A 42 0.06 1.24 12.45
N ASP A 43 -0.26 1.27 13.75
CA ASP A 43 -0.67 0.05 14.48
C ASP A 43 -1.92 -0.58 13.83
N SER A 44 -2.80 0.24 13.23
CA SER A 44 -3.96 -0.24 12.47
C SER A 44 -3.62 -0.77 11.06
N MET A 45 -2.41 -0.51 10.53
CA MET A 45 -1.96 -1.03 9.24
C MET A 45 -1.04 -2.26 9.34
N SER A 46 -0.35 -2.47 10.47
CA SER A 46 0.59 -3.60 10.64
C SER A 46 -0.09 -4.96 10.85
N SER A 47 -1.28 -5.01 11.45
CA SER A 47 -1.93 -6.28 11.82
C SER A 47 -3.13 -6.65 10.95
N LYS A 48 -2.96 -6.64 9.63
CA LYS A 48 -4.03 -7.12 8.74
C LYS A 48 -4.03 -8.65 8.69
N LYS A 49 -4.83 -9.27 9.55
CA LYS A 49 -5.14 -10.70 9.48
C LYS A 49 -5.69 -11.06 8.10
N VAL A 50 -5.00 -11.92 7.37
CA VAL A 50 -5.47 -12.45 6.09
C VAL A 50 -5.93 -13.90 6.24
N LEU A 51 -7.01 -14.24 5.52
CA LEU A 51 -7.51 -15.60 5.42
C LEU A 51 -7.24 -16.14 4.02
N ILE A 52 -6.41 -17.18 3.93
CA ILE A 52 -6.07 -17.80 2.66
C ILE A 52 -6.96 -19.03 2.50
N LYS A 53 -7.78 -19.06 1.46
CA LYS A 53 -8.57 -20.23 1.08
C LYS A 53 -7.98 -20.85 -0.19
N THR A 54 -7.64 -22.13 -0.12
CA THR A 54 -7.11 -22.90 -1.25
C THR A 54 -8.16 -23.91 -1.67
N ILE A 55 -8.52 -23.88 -2.96
CA ILE A 55 -9.53 -24.76 -3.55
C ILE A 55 -8.86 -25.58 -4.66
N GLU A 56 -8.85 -26.90 -4.53
CA GLU A 56 -8.43 -27.81 -5.59
C GLU A 56 -9.68 -28.25 -6.37
N THR A 57 -9.62 -28.14 -7.70
CA THR A 57 -10.71 -28.55 -8.58
C THR A 57 -10.24 -29.59 -9.59
N ARG A 58 -11.11 -30.54 -9.94
CA ARG A 58 -10.92 -31.48 -11.05
C ARG A 58 -12.23 -31.58 -11.81
N ASP A 59 -12.18 -31.44 -13.13
CA ASP A 59 -13.35 -31.46 -14.02
C ASP A 59 -14.47 -30.49 -13.61
N GLY A 60 -14.09 -29.33 -13.04
CA GLY A 60 -15.03 -28.31 -12.57
C GLY A 60 -15.70 -28.61 -11.22
N GLN A 61 -15.36 -29.74 -10.58
CA GLN A 61 -15.81 -30.06 -9.22
C GLN A 61 -14.72 -29.76 -8.21
N VAL A 62 -15.11 -29.21 -7.06
CA VAL A 62 -14.21 -29.00 -5.92
C VAL A 62 -13.91 -30.35 -5.29
N ILE A 63 -12.62 -30.72 -5.28
CA ILE A 63 -12.15 -31.99 -4.70
C ILE A 63 -11.45 -31.79 -3.36
N ASN A 64 -11.01 -30.56 -3.05
CA ASN A 64 -10.40 -30.22 -1.77
C ASN A 64 -10.57 -28.72 -1.46
N GLU A 65 -10.80 -28.38 -0.19
CA GLU A 65 -10.81 -27.02 0.31
C GLU A 65 -10.04 -26.95 1.63
N SER A 66 -9.08 -26.03 1.72
CA SER A 66 -8.37 -25.72 2.96
C SER A 66 -8.37 -24.23 3.25
N THR A 67 -8.33 -23.87 4.52
CA THR A 67 -8.28 -22.49 4.99
C THR A 67 -7.10 -22.32 5.93
N GLN A 68 -6.25 -21.32 5.67
CA GLN A 68 -5.08 -20.98 6.47
C GLN A 68 -5.20 -19.55 6.99
N HIS A 69 -4.89 -19.38 8.28
CA HIS A 69 -4.75 -18.07 8.90
C HIS A 69 -3.27 -17.69 8.86
N HIS A 70 -2.95 -16.57 8.21
CA HIS A 70 -1.62 -15.98 8.30
C HIS A 70 -1.75 -14.74 9.19
N ASP A 71 -1.25 -14.89 10.41
CA ASP A 71 -1.01 -13.77 11.31
C ASP A 71 0.49 -13.48 11.16
N ASP A 72 0.84 -12.42 10.42
CA ASP A 72 2.22 -11.94 10.32
C ASP A 72 2.65 -11.55 11.74
N TYR A 73 3.50 -12.39 12.35
CA TYR A 73 4.22 -12.02 13.55
C TYR A 73 5.33 -11.06 13.11
N ASP A 74 5.18 -9.78 13.46
CA ASP A 74 6.25 -8.78 13.38
C ASP A 74 7.40 -9.22 14.32
N ASP A 75 8.28 -10.10 13.83
CA ASP A 75 9.60 -10.36 14.39
C ASP A 75 10.53 -9.16 14.06
N GLU A 76 11.33 -8.79 15.06
CA GLU A 76 12.43 -7.81 15.05
C GLU A 76 12.11 -6.31 15.20
N LEU A 77 12.02 -5.88 16.46
CA LEU A 77 12.75 -4.70 16.91
C LEU A 77 13.77 -5.10 17.99
N ASP A 78 14.88 -5.72 17.58
CA ASP A 78 16.12 -5.66 18.36
C ASP A 78 16.94 -4.46 17.83
N PHE A 79 16.84 -3.34 18.53
CA PHE A 79 17.88 -2.32 18.53
C PHE A 79 18.23 -2.03 20.00
N GLU A 80 19.48 -2.32 20.33
CA GLU A 80 20.16 -2.25 21.63
C GLU A 80 19.90 -0.97 22.46
#